data_AF-A0AAP0N5F6-F1
#
_entry.id   AF-A0AAP0N5F6-F1
#
_cell.length_a   1.000
_cell.length_b   1.000
_cell.length_c   1.000
_cell.angle_alpha   90.00
_cell.angle_beta   90.00
_cell.angle_gamma   90.00
#
_symmetry.space_group_name_H-M   'P 1'
#
loop_
_entity.id
_entity.type
_entity.pdbx_description
1 polymer ?
#
loop_
_entity_poly.entity_id
_entity_poly.type
_entity_poly.pdbx_seq_one_letter_code
_entity_poly.pdbx_strand_id
1 'polypeptide(L)'
;MRNASTPSFAYCIGELITQLKNQSIISVATIAPFYSTALPYIKLYKDYGHVVDYVNYQFYTDKVRSPRGYLEAFKLRVEQFGREKMVPSYEVNADASVSNNYFYESESQDFLLNSTAVA
;
A
#
# COMPACT_ATOMS: atom_id res chain seq x y z
N MET A 1 -9.53 -31.68 -23.83
CA MET A 1 -10.19 -30.56 -23.13
C MET A 1 -9.11 -29.82 -22.34
N ARG A 2 -8.90 -28.52 -22.59
CA ARG A 2 -7.96 -27.72 -21.80
C ARG A 2 -8.60 -27.48 -20.43
N ASN A 3 -7.95 -27.94 -19.37
CA ASN A 3 -8.33 -27.65 -18.00
C ASN A 3 -8.06 -26.15 -17.78
N ALA A 4 -9.09 -25.31 -17.86
CA ALA A 4 -8.93 -23.87 -17.68
C ALA A 4 -8.76 -23.61 -16.18
N SER A 5 -7.52 -23.37 -15.74
CA SER A 5 -7.24 -22.92 -14.38
C SER A 5 -7.91 -21.57 -14.17
N THR A 6 -8.70 -21.43 -13.10
CA THR A 6 -9.31 -20.16 -12.71
C THR A 6 -8.23 -19.08 -12.62
N PRO A 7 -8.38 -17.95 -13.34
CA PRO A 7 -7.35 -16.93 -13.35
C PRO A 7 -7.18 -16.34 -11.95
N SER A 8 -5.93 -16.17 -11.52
CA SER A 8 -5.63 -15.64 -10.19
C SER A 8 -5.92 -14.14 -10.09
N PHE A 9 -6.18 -13.63 -8.88
CA PHE A 9 -6.31 -12.20 -8.61
C PHE A 9 -5.16 -11.37 -9.23
N ALA A 10 -3.91 -11.82 -9.02
CA ALA A 10 -2.73 -11.15 -9.54
C ALA A 10 -2.75 -11.06 -11.08
N TYR A 11 -3.13 -12.15 -11.76
CA TYR A 11 -3.26 -12.17 -13.21
C TYR A 11 -4.36 -11.23 -13.71
N CYS A 12 -5.57 -11.35 -13.15
CA CYS A 12 -6.71 -10.53 -13.60
C CYS A 12 -6.43 -9.02 -13.47
N ILE A 13 -5.92 -8.58 -12.32
CA ILE A 13 -5.66 -7.16 -12.07
C ILE A 13 -4.41 -6.69 -12.83
N GLY A 14 -3.36 -7.52 -12.89
CA GLY A 14 -2.13 -7.20 -13.60
C GLY A 14 -2.34 -6.97 -15.09
N GLU A 15 -3.05 -7.90 -15.76
CA GLU A 15 -3.37 -7.78 -17.18
C GLU A 15 -4.31 -6.60 -17.47
N LEU A 16 -5.28 -6.33 -16.58
CA LEU A 16 -6.16 -5.17 -16.73
C LEU A 16 -5.35 -3.87 -16.73
N ILE A 17 -4.49 -3.65 -15.73
CA ILE A 17 -3.68 -2.43 -15.65
C ILE A 17 -2.75 -2.34 -16.86
N THR A 18 -2.14 -3.46 -17.25
CA THR A 18 -1.24 -3.54 -18.42
C THR A 18 -1.94 -3.10 -19.70
N GLN A 19 -3.15 -3.60 -19.96
CA GLN A 19 -3.92 -3.22 -21.14
C GLN A 19 -4.32 -1.75 -21.11
N LEU A 20 -4.80 -1.25 -19.98
CA LEU A 20 -5.19 0.16 -19.84
C LEU A 20 -4.00 1.10 -20.08
N LYS A 21 -2.79 0.76 -19.59
CA LYS A 21 -1.58 1.54 -19.83
C LYS A 21 -1.10 1.45 -21.28
N ASN A 22 -1.07 0.26 -21.87
CA ASN A 22 -0.63 0.08 -23.26
C ASN A 22 -1.55 0.80 -24.26
N GLN A 23 -2.85 0.89 -23.96
CA GLN A 23 -3.83 1.63 -24.74
C GLN A 23 -3.84 3.13 -24.41
N SER A 24 -2.94 3.61 -23.53
CA SER A 24 -2.87 5.00 -23.07
C SER A 24 -4.17 5.53 -22.46
N ILE A 25 -5.02 4.65 -21.91
CA ILE A 25 -6.27 5.03 -21.23
C ILE A 25 -5.96 5.61 -19.85
N ILE A 26 -4.93 5.07 -19.18
CA ILE A 26 -4.43 5.58 -17.90
C ILE A 26 -2.92 5.83 -17.99
N SER A 27 -2.45 6.86 -17.30
CA SER A 27 -1.03 7.13 -17.09
C SER A 27 -0.51 6.58 -15.76
N VAL A 28 -1.38 6.51 -14.75
CA VAL A 28 -1.04 6.12 -13.38
C VAL A 28 -1.96 5.01 -12.89
N ALA A 29 -1.38 4.03 -12.19
CA ALA A 29 -2.07 2.97 -11.48
C ALA A 29 -1.45 2.76 -10.09
N THR A 30 -2.29 2.81 -9.06
CA THR A 30 -1.89 2.57 -7.67
C THR A 30 -2.62 1.38 -7.07
N ILE A 31 -1.99 0.66 -6.16
CA ILE A 31 -2.63 -0.40 -5.36
C ILE A 31 -2.68 -0.01 -3.88
N ALA A 32 -3.74 -0.40 -3.18
CA ALA A 32 -3.96 -0.04 -1.78
C ALA A 32 -4.21 -1.26 -0.87
N PRO A 33 -3.22 -2.15 -0.69
CA PRO A 33 -3.34 -3.29 0.23
C PRO A 33 -3.48 -2.85 1.69
N PHE A 34 -3.99 -3.75 2.51
CA PHE A 34 -4.06 -3.61 3.97
C PHE A 34 -3.76 -4.95 4.65
N TYR A 35 -3.78 -5.03 5.99
CA TYR A 35 -3.34 -6.21 6.75
C TYR A 35 -3.73 -7.57 6.14
N SER A 36 -5.03 -7.82 6.02
CA SER A 36 -5.55 -9.14 5.61
C SER A 36 -5.48 -9.40 4.11
N THR A 37 -5.20 -8.37 3.31
CA THR A 37 -5.09 -8.47 1.85
C THR A 37 -3.65 -8.38 1.34
N ALA A 38 -2.66 -8.20 2.22
CA ALA A 38 -1.27 -8.01 1.81
C ALA A 38 -0.76 -9.13 0.88
N LEU A 39 -1.04 -10.41 1.19
CA LEU A 39 -0.52 -11.55 0.43
C LEU A 39 -0.88 -11.55 -1.07
N PRO A 40 -2.16 -11.45 -1.48
CA PRO A 40 -2.50 -11.39 -2.90
C PRO A 40 -1.91 -10.17 -3.62
N TYR A 41 -1.76 -9.03 -2.92
CA TYR A 41 -1.14 -7.84 -3.50
C TYR A 41 0.38 -7.93 -3.61
N ILE A 42 1.07 -8.60 -2.68
CA ILE A 42 2.50 -8.92 -2.80
C ILE A 42 2.72 -9.78 -4.04
N LYS A 43 1.83 -10.76 -4.29
CA LYS A 43 1.90 -11.57 -5.51
C LYS A 43 1.65 -10.74 -6.77
N LEU A 44 0.62 -9.89 -6.78
CA LEU A 44 0.37 -8.94 -7.87
C LEU A 44 1.59 -8.07 -8.15
N TYR A 45 2.19 -7.47 -7.11
CA TYR A 45 3.34 -6.58 -7.26
C TYR A 45 4.60 -7.32 -7.74
N LYS A 46 4.83 -8.55 -7.28
CA LYS A 46 5.95 -9.36 -7.75
C LYS A 46 5.89 -9.62 -9.26
N ASP A 47 4.70 -9.95 -9.76
CA ASP A 47 4.51 -10.33 -11.16
C ASP A 47 4.29 -9.12 -12.08
N TYR A 48 3.64 -8.06 -11.58
CA TYR A 48 3.17 -6.90 -12.34
C TYR A 48 3.65 -5.55 -11.78
N GLY A 49 4.68 -5.54 -10.93
CA GLY A 49 5.17 -4.31 -10.29
C GLY A 49 5.63 -3.24 -11.28
N HIS A 50 5.96 -3.60 -12.53
CA HIS A 50 6.34 -2.66 -13.58
C HIS A 50 5.17 -1.77 -14.05
N VAL A 51 3.92 -2.21 -13.95
CA VAL A 51 2.74 -1.40 -14.31
C VAL A 51 2.11 -0.67 -13.14
N VAL A 52 2.53 -0.96 -11.90
CA VAL A 52 2.12 -0.25 -10.69
C VAL A 52 3.07 0.92 -10.43
N ASP A 53 2.56 2.14 -10.28
CA ASP A 53 3.41 3.31 -10.03
C ASP A 53 3.64 3.54 -8.55
N TYR A 54 2.58 3.41 -7.73
CA TYR A 54 2.66 3.58 -6.29
C TYR A 54 1.85 2.53 -5.52
N VAL A 55 2.29 2.26 -4.30
CA VAL A 55 1.64 1.37 -3.34
C VAL A 55 1.24 2.16 -2.10
N ASN A 56 -0.05 2.37 -1.95
CA ASN A 56 -0.66 3.07 -0.82
C ASN A 56 -1.14 2.06 0.25
N TYR A 57 -0.20 1.41 0.92
CA TYR A 57 -0.53 0.44 1.98
C TYR A 57 -1.27 1.15 3.11
N GLN A 58 -2.41 0.62 3.55
CA GLN A 58 -3.30 1.25 4.54
C GLN A 58 -2.86 0.96 5.98
N PHE A 59 -1.82 1.67 6.45
CA PHE A 59 -1.20 1.43 7.76
C PHE A 59 -2.13 1.69 8.95
N TYR A 60 -3.16 2.52 8.78
CA TYR A 60 -4.17 2.78 9.82
C TYR A 60 -5.03 1.56 10.17
N THR A 61 -5.07 0.55 9.29
CA THR A 61 -5.74 -0.74 9.58
C THR A 61 -4.87 -1.67 10.42
N ASP A 62 -3.55 -1.51 10.33
CA ASP A 62 -2.61 -2.20 11.18
C ASP A 62 -2.69 -1.50 12.53
N LYS A 63 -3.03 -2.23 13.61
CA LYS A 63 -3.17 -1.68 14.97
C LYS A 63 -1.82 -1.25 15.57
N VAL A 64 -1.04 -0.48 14.82
CA VAL A 64 0.24 0.09 15.20
C VAL A 64 -0.02 1.21 16.20
N ARG A 65 0.63 1.11 17.35
CA ARG A 65 0.41 1.96 18.52
C ARG A 65 1.64 2.80 18.89
N SER A 66 2.52 3.09 17.95
CA SER A 66 3.65 4.00 18.18
C SER A 66 4.30 4.41 16.85
N PRO A 67 4.95 5.59 16.79
CA PRO A 67 5.77 6.01 15.65
C PRO A 67 6.83 4.98 15.27
N ARG A 68 7.52 4.40 16.27
CA ARG A 68 8.52 3.35 16.03
C ARG A 68 7.91 2.11 15.38
N GLY A 69 6.75 1.65 15.87
CA GLY A 69 6.02 0.54 15.26
C GLY A 69 5.61 0.85 13.82
N TYR A 70 5.21 2.09 13.54
CA TYR A 70 4.83 2.53 12.19
C TYR A 70 6.04 2.47 11.26
N LEU A 71 7.19 3.00 11.69
CA LEU A 71 8.41 2.98 10.89
C LEU A 71 8.87 1.56 10.57
N GLU A 72 8.80 0.63 11.53
CA GLU A 72 9.17 -0.77 11.30
C GLU A 72 8.18 -1.47 10.35
N ALA A 73 6.87 -1.22 10.49
CA ALA A 73 5.87 -1.71 9.54
C ALA A 73 6.09 -1.13 8.14
N PHE A 74 6.42 0.15 8.04
CA PHE A 74 6.70 0.82 6.78
C PHE A 74 7.92 0.22 6.07
N LYS A 75 9.04 0.03 6.80
CA LYS A 75 10.24 -0.63 6.28
C LYS A 75 9.94 -2.04 5.76
N LEU A 76 9.15 -2.82 6.49
CA LEU A 76 8.72 -4.15 6.05
C LEU A 76 7.95 -4.08 4.72
N ARG A 77 7.06 -3.10 4.54
CA ARG A 77 6.33 -2.94 3.27
C ARG A 77 7.22 -2.42 2.15
N VAL A 78 8.22 -1.60 2.44
CA VAL A 78 9.26 -1.19 1.48
C VAL A 78 10.02 -2.39 0.92
N GLU A 79 10.36 -3.38 1.74
CA GLU A 79 11.02 -4.61 1.28
C GLU A 79 10.10 -5.44 0.34
N GLN A 80 8.79 -5.39 0.55
CA GLN A 80 7.81 -6.18 -0.21
C GLN A 80 7.34 -5.51 -1.51
N PHE A 81 7.26 -4.18 -1.52
CA PHE A 81 6.65 -3.37 -2.58
C PHE A 81 7.63 -2.39 -3.22
N GLY A 82 8.92 -2.46 -2.89
CA GLY A 82 9.96 -1.62 -3.48
C GLY A 82 9.99 -0.19 -2.91
N ARG A 83 11.20 0.28 -2.62
CA ARG A 83 11.47 1.58 -1.98
C ARG A 83 10.88 2.76 -2.73
N GLU A 84 10.94 2.77 -4.05
CA GLU A 84 10.58 3.94 -4.86
C GLU A 84 9.07 4.08 -5.09
N LYS A 85 8.29 3.03 -4.82
CA LYS A 85 6.85 3.01 -5.10
C LYS A 85 6.00 3.06 -3.83
N MET A 86 6.57 2.76 -2.68
CA MET A 86 5.85 2.80 -1.41
C MET A 86 5.58 4.24 -0.96
N VAL A 87 4.30 4.53 -0.67
CA VAL A 87 3.89 5.80 -0.05
C VAL A 87 3.42 5.57 1.39
N PRO A 88 3.73 6.48 2.33
CA PRO A 88 3.18 6.42 3.67
C PRO A 88 1.69 6.76 3.66
N SER A 89 0.94 6.23 4.64
CA SER A 89 -0.48 6.55 4.78
C SER A 89 -0.89 6.58 6.25
N TYR A 90 -1.86 7.43 6.55
CA TYR A 90 -2.49 7.54 7.87
C TYR A 90 -3.96 7.91 7.65
N GLU A 91 -4.79 7.57 8.64
CA GLU A 91 -6.19 8.00 8.66
C GLU A 91 -6.28 9.39 9.27
N VAL A 92 -7.23 10.19 8.79
CA VAL A 92 -7.52 11.53 9.31
C VAL A 92 -8.93 11.53 9.86
N ASN A 93 -9.12 11.93 11.11
CA ASN A 93 -10.41 11.97 11.80
C ASN A 93 -11.10 10.59 11.91
N ALA A 94 -10.34 9.53 12.23
CA ALA A 94 -10.91 8.20 12.36
C ALA A 94 -11.84 8.09 13.59
N ASP A 95 -13.03 7.52 13.42
CA ASP A 95 -13.92 7.21 14.56
C ASP A 95 -13.23 6.30 15.59
N ALA A 96 -12.35 5.41 15.13
CA ALA A 96 -11.57 4.52 15.98
C ALA A 96 -10.50 5.27 16.82
N SER A 97 -9.96 6.38 16.29
CA SER A 97 -8.99 7.25 16.96
C SER A 97 -9.62 8.08 18.09
N VAL A 98 -10.94 8.23 18.15
CA VAL A 98 -11.61 8.87 19.29
C VAL A 98 -11.27 8.14 20.60
N SER A 99 -11.16 6.82 20.55
CA SER A 99 -10.91 5.97 21.73
C SER A 99 -9.55 6.20 22.41
N ASN A 100 -8.58 6.80 21.70
CA ASN A 100 -7.27 7.16 22.25
C ASN A 100 -6.96 8.67 22.11
N ASN A 101 -8.00 9.49 21.95
CA ASN A 101 -7.86 10.94 21.76
C ASN A 101 -6.91 11.30 20.60
N TYR A 102 -6.99 10.57 19.49
CA TYR A 102 -6.20 10.76 18.27
C TYR A 102 -4.68 10.62 18.43
N PHE A 103 -4.21 10.07 19.55
CA PHE A 103 -2.78 10.06 19.88
C PHE A 103 -1.88 9.39 18.82
N TYR A 104 -2.23 8.19 18.34
CA TYR A 104 -1.39 7.53 17.32
C TYR A 104 -1.49 8.21 15.96
N GLU A 105 -2.62 8.83 15.66
CA GLU A 105 -2.83 9.59 14.43
C GLU A 105 -1.94 10.85 14.43
N SER A 106 -1.97 11.65 15.51
CA SER A 106 -1.14 12.84 15.64
C SER A 106 0.36 12.52 15.59
N GLU A 107 0.79 11.48 16.30
CA GLU A 107 2.19 11.08 16.36
C GLU A 107 2.71 10.55 15.00
N SER A 108 1.89 9.80 14.26
CA SER A 108 2.23 9.36 12.90
C SER A 108 2.28 10.53 11.92
N GLN A 109 1.37 11.50 12.03
CA GLN A 109 1.38 12.72 11.22
C GLN A 109 2.63 13.56 11.50
N ASP A 110 2.91 13.84 12.77
CA ASP A 110 4.09 14.60 13.18
C ASP A 110 5.38 13.93 12.74
N PHE A 111 5.46 12.59 12.86
CA PHE A 111 6.60 11.83 12.36
C PHE A 111 6.77 12.02 10.84
N LEU A 112 5.71 11.83 10.06
CA LEU A 112 5.77 11.93 8.60
C LEU A 112 6.10 13.35 8.13
N LEU A 113 5.44 14.37 8.70
CA LEU A 113 5.63 15.77 8.35
C LEU A 113 7.01 16.31 8.75
N ASN A 114 7.58 15.85 9.87
CA ASN A 114 8.93 16.27 10.28
C ASN A 114 10.04 15.42 9.67
N SER A 115 9.75 14.19 9.22
CA SER A 115 10.75 13.33 8.56
C SER A 115 11.11 13.77 7.14
N THR A 116 10.32 14.65 6.53
CA THR A 116 10.57 15.22 5.19
C THR A 116 11.33 16.55 5.25
N ALA A 117 11.54 17.12 6.44
CA ALA A 117 12.29 18.37 6.63
C ALA A 117 13.83 18.17 6.63
N VAL A 118 14.30 16.92 6.54
CA VAL A 118 15.73 16.57 6.44
C VAL A 118 15.98 15.97 5.07
N ALA A 119 16.16 16.84 4.07
CA ALA A 119 16.75 16.53 2.78
C ALA A 119 17.66 17.67 2.33
#